data_AF-A0A0V0YEN2-F1
#
_entry.id   AF-A0A0V0YEN2-F1
#
_cell.length_a   1.000
_cell.length_b   1.000
_cell.length_c   1.000
_cell.angle_alpha   90.00
_cell.angle_beta   90.00
_cell.angle_gamma   90.00
#
_symmetry.space_group_name_H-M   'P 1'
#
loop_
_entity.id
_entity.type
_entity.pdbx_description
1 polymer ?
#
loop_
_entity_poly.entity_id
_entity_poly.type
_entity_poly.pdbx_seq_one_letter_code
_entity_poly.pdbx_strand_id
1 'polypeptide(L)' 'MKNKEKIFFNSAYYRKLNAVTRVDTQSVLRIDETLDTVAETRWCSTLILALGYLKVEVAEDGVLDTSWTAQI' A
#
# COMPACT_ATOMS: atom_id res chain seq x y z
N MET A 1 8.70 8.46 -26.90
CA MET A 1 8.69 7.18 -26.15
C MET A 1 7.57 7.21 -25.12
N LYS A 2 6.43 6.58 -25.41
CA LYS A 2 5.29 6.47 -24.48
C LYS A 2 4.86 5.00 -24.46
N ASN A 3 5.61 4.14 -23.77
CA ASN A 3 5.09 2.82 -23.42
C ASN A 3 4.23 3.00 -22.17
N LYS A 4 2.94 3.27 -22.36
CA LYS A 4 1.96 3.22 -21.27
C LYS A 4 1.53 1.76 -21.16
N GLU A 5 2.35 0.96 -20.47
CA GLU A 5 1.89 -0.36 -20.05
C GLU A 5 0.63 -0.14 -19.22
N LYS A 6 -0.50 -0.62 -19.75
CA LYS A 6 -1.78 -0.54 -19.05
C LYS A 6 -1.71 -1.55 -17.91
N ILE A 7 -1.29 -1.09 -16.74
CA ILE A 7 -1.42 -1.84 -15.50
C ILE A 7 -2.92 -1.84 -15.18
N PHE A 8 -3.55 -3.01 -15.27
CA PHE A 8 -4.92 -3.19 -14.82
C PHE A 8 -4.93 -3.37 -13.30
N PHE A 9 -5.82 -2.65 -12.60
CA PHE A 9 -6.01 -2.78 -11.16
C PHE A 9 -7.48 -3.05 -10.85
N ASN A 10 -7.76 -4.19 -10.20
CA ASN A 10 -9.13 -4.59 -9.87
C ASN A 10 -9.52 -4.16 -8.45
N SER A 11 -9.91 -2.89 -8.31
CA SER A 11 -10.37 -2.33 -7.03
C SER A 11 -11.61 -3.03 -6.44
N ALA A 12 -12.49 -3.58 -7.29
CA ALA A 12 -13.72 -4.22 -6.83
C ALA A 12 -13.45 -5.60 -6.20
N TYR A 13 -12.51 -6.35 -6.77
CA TYR A 13 -12.04 -7.63 -6.23
C TYR A 13 -11.42 -7.43 -4.84
N TYR A 14 -10.45 -6.52 -4.72
CA TYR A 14 -9.77 -6.28 -3.45
C TYR A 14 -10.70 -5.73 -2.36
N ARG A 15 -11.75 -4.96 -2.72
CA ARG A 15 -12.78 -4.55 -1.73
C ARG A 15 -13.58 -5.73 -1.18
N LYS A 16 -13.90 -6.73 -2.01
CA LYS A 16 -14.58 -7.95 -1.57
C LYS A 16 -13.65 -8.84 -0.75
N LEU A 17 -12.40 -8.97 -1.17
CA LEU A 17 -11.36 -9.71 -0.44
C LEU A 17 -11.14 -9.09 0.96
N ASN A 18 -10.99 -7.77 1.04
CA ASN A 18 -10.80 -7.07 2.31
C ASN A 18 -12.00 -7.19 3.28
N ALA A 19 -13.19 -7.54 2.78
CA ALA A 19 -14.37 -7.76 3.63
C ALA A 19 -14.35 -9.13 4.32
N VAL A 20 -13.58 -10.10 3.80
CA VAL A 20 -13.47 -11.46 4.36
C VAL A 20 -12.13 -11.69 5.07
N THR A 21 -11.11 -10.87 4.81
CA THR A 21 -9.82 -10.97 5.49
C THR A 21 -9.90 -10.42 6.91
N ARG A 22 -9.14 -11.04 7.82
CA ARG A 22 -9.01 -10.54 9.20
C ARG A 22 -8.38 -9.15 9.18
N VAL A 23 -9.03 -8.20 9.83
CA VAL A 23 -8.46 -6.87 10.03
C VAL A 23 -7.30 -6.97 11.02
N ASP A 24 -6.09 -6.81 10.50
CA ASP A 24 -4.86 -6.68 11.30
C ASP A 24 -4.45 -5.20 11.32
N THR A 25 -4.91 -4.48 12.33
CA THR A 25 -4.70 -3.03 12.44
C THR A 25 -3.41 -2.75 13.19
N GLN A 26 -2.35 -2.48 12.43
CA GLN A 26 -1.16 -1.84 13.00
C GLN A 26 -1.48 -0.37 13.29
N SER A 27 -1.11 0.10 14.48
CA SER A 27 -1.28 1.51 14.86
C SER A 27 -0.41 2.39 13.98
N VAL A 28 -1.04 3.14 13.08
CA VAL A 28 -0.37 4.23 12.35
C VAL A 28 -0.55 5.50 13.18
N LEU A 29 0.56 6.15 13.53
CA LEU A 29 0.54 7.41 14.28
C LEU A 29 -0.29 8.45 13.54
N ARG A 30 -1.04 9.25 14.29
CA ARG A 30 -1.80 10.34 13.70
C ARG A 30 -0.83 11.40 13.19
N ILE A 31 -1.17 12.04 12.07
CA ILE A 31 -0.30 13.05 11.46
C ILE A 31 0.08 14.13 12.48
N ASP A 32 -0.89 14.61 13.26
CA ASP A 32 -0.70 15.65 14.28
C ASP A 32 0.33 15.24 15.35
N GLU A 33 0.32 13.98 15.80
CA GLU A 33 1.26 13.44 16.80
C GLU A 33 2.70 13.42 16.29
N THR A 34 2.89 13.31 14.97
CA THR A 34 4.22 13.31 14.34
C THR A 34 4.70 14.71 13.98
N LEU A 35 3.79 15.61 13.59
CA LEU A 35 4.13 16.96 13.17
C LEU A 35 4.69 17.81 14.30
N ASP A 36 4.17 17.65 15.52
CA ASP A 36 4.68 18.37 16.70
C ASP A 36 6.17 18.09 16.93
N THR A 37 6.61 16.85 16.68
CA THR A 37 8.04 16.47 16.83
C THR A 37 8.95 17.07 15.76
N VAL A 38 8.39 17.41 14.59
CA VAL A 38 9.14 17.94 13.44
C VAL A 38 9.12 19.47 13.44
N ALA A 39 8.13 20.10 14.06
CA ALA A 39 7.95 21.56 14.12
C ALA A 39 9.15 22.30 14.74
N GLU A 40 9.89 21.66 15.64
CA GLU A 40 11.09 22.21 16.27
C GLU A 40 12.37 22.07 15.40
N THR A 41 12.29 21.41 14.25
CA THR A 41 13.46 21.06 13.43
C THR A 41 13.73 22.12 12.36
N ARG A 42 14.98 22.60 12.28
CA ARG A 42 15.39 23.65 11.32
C ARG A 42 15.47 23.17 9.87
N TRP A 43 15.77 21.90 9.64
CA TRP A 43 15.95 21.32 8.30
C TRP A 43 15.37 19.91 8.27
N CYS A 44 14.54 19.62 7.26
CA CYS A 44 13.97 18.30 7.04
C CYS A 44 14.22 17.85 5.59
N SER A 45 14.32 16.55 5.37
CA SER A 45 14.42 15.93 4.05
C SER A 45 13.34 14.85 3.92
N THR A 46 12.62 14.86 2.82
CA THR A 46 11.56 13.88 2.56
C THR A 46 12.11 12.72 1.75
N LEU A 47 12.13 11.52 2.34
CA LEU A 47 12.45 10.27 1.62
C LEU A 47 11.14 9.55 1.28
N ILE A 48 10.88 9.34 0.00
CA ILE A 48 9.69 8.61 -0.46
C ILE A 48 10.09 7.20 -0.88
N LEU A 49 9.43 6.19 -0.31
CA LEU A 49 9.55 4.82 -0.77
C LEU A 49 8.62 4.62 -1.98
N ALA A 50 9.15 4.91 -3.18
CA ALA A 50 8.44 4.64 -4.42
C ALA A 50 8.17 3.13 -4.52
N LEU A 51 6.89 2.74 -4.57
CA LEU A 51 6.43 1.34 -4.59
C LEU A 51 6.63 0.58 -3.26
N GLY A 52 6.54 1.26 -2.12
CA GLY A 52 6.73 0.63 -0.80
C GLY A 52 5.90 -0.63 -0.55
N TYR A 53 4.65 -0.66 -1.01
CA TYR A 53 3.79 -1.83 -0.89
C TYR A 53 4.27 -3.04 -1.73
N LEU A 54 4.95 -2.81 -2.86
CA LEU A 54 5.46 -3.89 -3.72
C LEU A 54 6.78 -4.47 -3.23
N LYS A 55 7.42 -3.83 -2.25
CA LYS A 55 8.67 -4.29 -1.66
C LYS A 55 8.44 -5.29 -0.51
N VAL A 56 7.23 -5.32 0.04
CA VAL A 56 6.84 -6.26 1.09
C VAL A 56 6.36 -7.54 0.42
N GLU A 57 6.99 -8.66 0.78
CA GLU A 57 6.62 -9.98 0.27
C GLU A 57 5.30 -10.45 0.91
N VAL A 58 4.45 -11.08 0.10
CA VAL A 58 3.21 -11.71 0.58
C VAL A 58 3.55 -13.13 1.01
N ALA A 59 3.04 -13.55 2.17
CA ALA A 59 3.20 -14.92 2.64
C ALA A 59 2.61 -15.92 1.62
N GLU A 60 3.21 -17.11 1.49
CA GLU A 60 2.88 -18.08 0.46
C GLU A 60 1.38 -18.46 0.42
N ASP A 61 0.74 -18.50 1.59
CA ASP A 61 -0.69 -18.76 1.76
C ASP A 61 -1.58 -17.62 1.20
N GLY A 62 -1.13 -16.37 1.31
CA GLY A 62 -1.85 -15.19 0.82
C GLY A 62 -1.66 -14.88 -0.67
N VAL A 63 -0.72 -15.55 -1.37
CA VAL A 63 -0.45 -15.30 -2.79
C VAL A 63 -1.65 -15.68 -3.67
N LEU A 64 -2.28 -16.83 -3.39
CA LEU A 64 -3.45 -17.28 -4.16
C LEU A 64 -4.68 -16.40 -3.88
N ASP A 65 -4.87 -15.98 -2.64
CA ASP A 65 -5.97 -15.11 -2.21
C ASP A 65 -5.88 -13.71 -2.81
N THR A 66 -4.66 -13.23 -3.09
CA THR A 66 -4.42 -11.94 -3.76
C THR A 66 -4.39 -12.05 -5.28
N SER A 67 -4.49 -13.27 -5.83
CA SER A 67 -4.48 -13.49 -7.27
C SER A 67 -5.82 -13.10 -7.91
N TRP A 68 -5.78 -12.41 -9.04
CA TRP A 68 -6.97 -12.11 -9.83
C TRP A 68 -6.66 -12.27 -11.32
N THR A 69 -7.62 -12.77 -12.08
CA THR A 69 -7.50 -12.93 -13.52
C THR A 69 -8.22 -11.80 -14.25
N ALA A 70 -7.51 -11.14 -15.16
CA ALA A 70 -8.13 -10.20 -16.09
C ALA A 70 -8.85 -10.99 -17.19
N GLN A 71 -10.14 -10.76 -17.38
CA GLN A 71 -10.82 -11.17 -18.60
C GLN A 71 -10.38 -10.20 -19.70
N ILE A 72 -9.42 -10.66 -20.52
CA ILE A 72 -8.91 -9.95 -21.71
C ILE A 72 -9.78 -10.26 -22.92
#